data_AF-A0A353DWR9-F1
#
_entry.id   AF-A0A353DWR9-F1
#
_cell.length_a   1.000
_cell.length_b   1.000
_cell.length_c   1.000
_cell.angle_alpha   90.00
_cell.angle_beta   90.00
_cell.angle_gamma   90.00
#
_symmetry.space_group_name_H-M   'P 1'
#
loop_
_entity.id
_entity.type
_entity.pdbx_description
1 polymer ?
#
loop_
_entity_poly.entity_id
_entity_poly.type
_entity_poly.pdbx_seq_one_letter_code
_entity_poly.pdbx_strand_id
1 'polypeptide(L)'
;MAKNQLTEKEVVELLQSVLSQTTQDTHLAQKILDGIRKEMERKKQSSAFQEFCRRCPLPDLKEDTLREVSQRFEESFGRDLIDFDIDEDEGMLNVALNLPHGSLTSTIGINDLPWDEKELEAELKVKSVPFPVAMPGDKELVWMLGRKETMTPQEGMRALLKVQSDFWESRSGQLQLRKGAERSFPEFLQRVPAKLLSEEGLRRHYKDPEAITVLRKELP
;
A
#
# COMPACT_ATOMS: atom_id res chain seq x y z
N MET A 1 12.94 -12.69 15.52
CA MET A 1 12.06 -13.60 16.30
C MET A 1 10.68 -13.51 15.70
N ALA A 2 10.17 -14.61 15.12
CA ALA A 2 8.82 -14.64 14.57
C ALA A 2 7.81 -14.58 15.72
N LYS A 3 6.92 -13.59 15.73
CA LYS A 3 5.80 -13.55 16.66
C LYS A 3 4.89 -14.72 16.30
N ASN A 4 4.77 -15.72 17.17
CA ASN A 4 3.71 -16.73 17.08
C ASN A 4 2.37 -16.00 17.22
N GLN A 5 1.76 -15.63 16.11
CA GLN A 5 0.40 -15.11 16.06
C GLN A 5 -0.49 -16.22 15.53
N LEU A 6 -1.36 -16.74 16.40
CA LEU A 6 -2.43 -17.62 16.00
C LEU A 6 -3.44 -16.82 15.19
N THR A 7 -3.86 -17.37 14.06
CA THR A 7 -4.93 -16.82 13.24
C THR A 7 -6.27 -17.02 13.96
N GLU A 8 -7.27 -16.20 13.61
CA GLU A 8 -8.61 -16.29 14.19
C GLU A 8 -9.24 -17.67 14.05
N LYS A 9 -9.00 -18.31 12.90
CA LYS A 9 -9.47 -19.66 12.61
C LYS A 9 -8.84 -20.67 13.56
N GLU A 10 -7.53 -20.58 13.79
CA GLU A 10 -6.80 -21.45 14.72
C GLU A 10 -7.28 -21.25 16.17
N VAL A 11 -7.58 -20.01 16.59
CA VAL A 11 -8.13 -19.74 17.93
C VAL A 11 -9.51 -20.37 18.11
N VAL A 12 -10.40 -20.26 17.12
CA VAL A 12 -11.75 -20.86 17.18
C VAL A 12 -11.68 -22.38 17.17
N GLU A 13 -10.80 -22.98 16.35
CA GLU A 13 -10.59 -24.43 16.31
C GLU A 13 -10.03 -24.97 17.64
N LEU A 14 -9.08 -24.26 18.25
CA LEU A 14 -8.55 -24.58 19.58
C LEU A 14 -9.66 -24.52 20.64
N LEU A 15 -10.46 -23.46 20.64
CA LEU A 15 -11.58 -23.29 21.57
C LEU A 15 -12.61 -24.41 21.42
N GLN A 16 -12.96 -24.77 20.19
CA GLN A 16 -13.88 -25.87 19.91
C GLN A 16 -13.33 -27.21 20.45
N SER A 17 -12.03 -27.46 20.28
CA SER A 17 -11.38 -28.67 20.80
C SER A 17 -11.42 -28.74 22.33
N VAL A 18 -11.11 -27.64 23.02
CA VAL A 18 -11.11 -27.56 24.49
C VAL A 18 -12.54 -27.69 25.04
N LEU A 19 -13.51 -27.01 24.43
CA LEU A 19 -14.91 -27.07 24.88
C LEU A 19 -15.48 -28.49 24.76
N SER A 20 -15.13 -29.21 23.69
CA SER A 20 -15.56 -30.60 23.50
C SER A 20 -14.99 -31.59 24.53
N GLN A 21 -13.84 -31.26 25.13
CA GLN A 21 -13.19 -32.06 26.17
C GLN A 21 -13.64 -31.68 27.58
N THR A 22 -14.06 -30.43 27.78
CA THR A 22 -14.34 -29.86 29.10
C THR A 22 -15.83 -29.93 29.47
N THR A 23 -16.73 -29.90 28.46
CA THR A 23 -18.18 -29.84 28.68
C THR A 23 -18.90 -30.83 27.77
N GLN A 24 -19.80 -31.65 28.34
CA GLN A 24 -20.68 -32.54 27.58
C GLN A 24 -21.96 -31.85 27.08
N ASP A 25 -22.31 -30.69 27.67
CA ASP A 25 -23.40 -29.83 27.22
C ASP A 25 -23.04 -29.11 25.91
N THR A 26 -23.46 -29.72 24.80
CA THR A 26 -23.20 -29.23 23.45
C THR A 26 -23.90 -27.89 23.18
N HIS A 27 -25.02 -27.60 23.84
CA HIS A 27 -25.78 -26.37 23.63
C HIS A 27 -25.08 -25.18 24.28
N LEU A 28 -24.53 -25.37 25.49
CA LEU A 28 -23.72 -24.34 26.15
C LEU A 28 -22.43 -24.05 25.37
N ALA A 29 -21.73 -25.08 24.90
CA ALA A 29 -20.51 -24.93 24.09
C ALA A 29 -20.78 -24.13 22.81
N GLN A 30 -21.88 -24.43 22.11
CA GLN A 30 -22.27 -23.70 20.90
C GLN A 30 -22.60 -22.22 21.20
N LYS A 31 -23.32 -21.95 22.29
CA LYS A 31 -23.66 -20.58 22.71
C LYS A 31 -22.41 -19.73 23.02
N ILE A 32 -21.39 -20.35 23.62
CA ILE A 32 -20.10 -19.69 23.88
C ILE A 32 -19.37 -19.39 22.57
N LEU A 33 -19.28 -20.35 21.65
CA LEU A 33 -18.65 -20.15 20.35
C LEU A 33 -19.34 -19.05 19.54
N ASP A 34 -20.68 -19.02 19.52
CA ASP A 34 -21.44 -17.99 18.82
C ASP A 34 -21.26 -16.61 19.47
N GLY A 35 -21.19 -16.55 20.80
CA GLY A 35 -20.87 -15.32 21.53
C GLY A 35 -19.49 -14.76 21.18
N ILE A 36 -18.47 -15.63 21.15
CA ILE A 36 -17.09 -15.25 20.78
C ILE A 36 -17.03 -14.78 19.33
N ARG A 37 -17.68 -15.48 18.40
CA ARG A 37 -17.73 -15.08 16.98
C ARG A 37 -18.35 -13.69 16.81
N LYS A 38 -19.46 -13.41 17.50
CA LYS A 38 -20.10 -12.09 17.49
C LYS A 38 -19.17 -11.00 18.03
N GLU A 39 -18.46 -11.27 19.12
CA GLU A 39 -17.54 -10.29 19.71
C GLU A 39 -16.29 -10.05 18.84
N MET A 40 -15.78 -11.10 18.19
CA MET A 40 -14.69 -10.98 17.22
C MET A 40 -15.12 -10.13 16.01
N GLU A 41 -16.31 -10.40 15.47
CA GLU A 41 -16.86 -9.62 14.36
C GLU A 41 -17.06 -8.15 14.75
N ARG A 42 -17.59 -7.90 15.95
CA ARG A 42 -17.73 -6.54 16.50
C ARG A 42 -16.38 -5.83 16.61
N LYS A 43 -15.32 -6.52 17.06
CA LYS A 43 -13.96 -5.96 17.12
C LYS A 43 -13.41 -5.63 15.73
N LYS A 44 -13.65 -6.49 14.74
CA LYS A 44 -13.26 -6.21 13.35
C LYS A 44 -13.97 -4.98 12.81
N GLN A 45 -15.28 -4.90 13.01
CA GLN A 45 -16.09 -3.74 12.60
C GLN A 45 -15.62 -2.47 13.29
N SER A 46 -15.34 -2.52 14.59
CA SER A 46 -14.76 -1.40 15.33
C SER A 46 -13.40 -0.97 14.79
N SER A 47 -12.50 -1.91 14.50
CA SER A 47 -11.18 -1.60 13.94
C SER A 47 -11.28 -1.02 12.52
N ALA A 48 -12.17 -1.57 11.69
CA ALA A 48 -12.40 -1.08 10.33
C ALA A 48 -13.00 0.33 10.35
N PHE A 49 -13.94 0.58 11.26
CA PHE A 49 -14.55 1.90 11.45
C PHE A 49 -13.52 2.93 11.92
N GLN A 50 -12.69 2.60 12.91
CA GLN A 50 -11.61 3.49 13.37
C GLN A 50 -10.61 3.81 12.26
N GLU A 51 -10.20 2.80 11.48
CA GLU A 51 -9.28 3.01 10.36
C GLU A 51 -9.93 3.85 9.25
N PHE A 52 -11.24 3.68 9.01
CA PHE A 52 -12.00 4.51 8.08
C PHE A 52 -12.02 5.98 8.54
N CYS A 53 -12.34 6.25 9.82
CA CYS A 53 -12.29 7.59 10.40
C CYS A 53 -10.88 8.20 10.29
N ARG A 54 -9.84 7.42 10.57
CA ARG A 54 -8.44 7.88 10.49
C ARG A 54 -8.01 8.28 9.08
N ARG A 55 -8.54 7.60 8.05
CA ARG A 55 -8.24 7.90 6.64
C ARG A 55 -9.21 8.91 6.04
N CYS A 56 -10.14 9.44 6.82
CA CYS A 56 -11.13 10.38 6.34
C CYS A 56 -10.52 11.79 6.23
N PRO A 57 -10.59 12.42 5.04
CA PRO A 57 -10.16 13.80 4.86
C PRO A 57 -11.08 14.77 5.62
N LEU A 58 -10.47 15.68 6.39
CA LEU A 58 -11.19 16.72 7.13
C LEU A 58 -10.36 18.02 7.16
N PRO A 59 -10.30 18.78 6.05
CA PRO A 59 -9.48 20.00 5.97
C PRO A 59 -9.95 21.14 6.87
N ASP A 60 -11.26 21.24 7.12
CA ASP A 60 -11.84 22.19 8.06
C ASP A 60 -13.20 21.69 8.59
N LEU A 61 -13.76 22.41 9.55
CA LEU A 61 -15.07 22.12 10.15
C LEU A 61 -16.20 22.95 9.51
N LYS A 62 -16.07 23.33 8.23
CA LYS A 62 -17.10 24.10 7.52
C LYS A 62 -18.21 23.19 6.99
N GLU A 63 -19.40 23.76 6.79
CA GLU A 63 -20.58 23.03 6.32
C GLU A 63 -20.35 22.26 5.02
N ASP A 64 -19.61 22.82 4.06
CA ASP A 64 -19.32 22.16 2.78
C ASP A 64 -18.48 20.89 2.99
N THR A 65 -17.41 20.97 3.79
CA THR A 65 -16.54 19.84 4.14
C THR A 65 -17.30 18.78 4.92
N LEU A 66 -18.09 19.18 5.92
CA LEU A 66 -18.90 18.28 6.74
C LEU A 66 -19.94 17.54 5.90
N ARG A 67 -20.51 18.20 4.88
CA ARG A 67 -21.45 17.58 3.94
C ARG A 67 -20.77 16.50 3.09
N GLU A 68 -19.56 16.75 2.60
CA GLU A 68 -18.79 15.75 1.84
C GLU A 68 -18.39 14.56 2.72
N VAL A 69 -17.93 14.82 3.95
CA VAL A 69 -17.67 13.75 4.95
C VAL A 69 -18.95 12.95 5.22
N SER A 70 -20.08 13.62 5.51
CA SER A 70 -21.37 12.95 5.75
C SER A 70 -21.75 12.05 4.59
N GLN A 71 -21.69 12.57 3.35
CA GLN A 71 -22.03 11.78 2.17
C GLN A 71 -21.17 10.51 2.06
N ARG A 72 -19.85 10.61 2.31
CA ARG A 72 -18.95 9.45 2.27
C ARG A 72 -19.29 8.39 3.31
N PHE A 73 -19.62 8.85 4.52
CA PHE A 73 -20.05 7.99 5.61
C PHE A 73 -21.40 7.33 5.31
N GLU A 74 -22.37 8.08 4.79
CA GLU A 74 -23.69 7.59 4.37
C GLU A 74 -23.56 6.54 3.24
N GLU A 75 -22.68 6.77 2.27
CA GLU A 75 -22.40 5.82 1.18
C GLU A 75 -21.73 4.52 1.69
N SER A 76 -20.91 4.62 2.73
CA SER A 76 -20.14 3.47 3.26
C SER A 76 -20.92 2.64 4.29
N PHE A 77 -21.72 3.29 5.14
CA PHE A 77 -22.37 2.64 6.27
C PHE A 77 -23.91 2.76 6.27
N GLY A 78 -24.48 3.68 5.48
CA GLY A 78 -25.92 3.91 5.39
C GLY A 78 -26.37 5.20 6.09
N ARG A 79 -27.43 5.81 5.54
CA ARG A 79 -27.86 7.18 5.88
C ARG A 79 -28.31 7.39 7.32
N ASP A 80 -29.03 6.42 7.86
CA ASP A 80 -29.76 6.56 9.13
C ASP A 80 -28.99 6.00 10.34
N LEU A 81 -27.71 5.67 10.15
CA LEU A 81 -26.89 5.01 11.16
C LEU A 81 -25.78 5.89 11.72
N ILE A 82 -25.63 7.14 11.27
CA ILE A 82 -24.44 7.95 11.54
C ILE A 82 -24.81 9.27 12.18
N ASP A 83 -24.22 9.55 13.33
CA ASP A 83 -24.32 10.83 14.03
C ASP A 83 -22.96 11.53 14.02
N PHE A 84 -22.98 12.84 13.81
CA PHE A 84 -21.81 13.72 13.85
C PHE A 84 -21.98 14.75 14.96
N ASP A 85 -20.92 14.96 15.72
CA ASP A 85 -20.84 15.99 16.76
C ASP A 85 -19.52 16.76 16.60
N ILE A 86 -19.60 18.08 16.56
CA ILE A 86 -18.46 18.94 16.27
C ILE A 86 -17.89 19.43 17.60
N ASP A 87 -16.63 19.13 17.84
CA ASP A 87 -15.86 19.70 18.95
C ASP A 87 -15.04 20.88 18.43
N GLU A 88 -15.60 22.09 18.56
CA GLU A 88 -14.95 23.34 18.13
C GLU A 88 -13.73 23.69 19.00
N ASP A 89 -13.72 23.26 20.27
CA ASP A 89 -12.65 23.58 21.23
C ASP A 89 -11.40 22.72 20.94
N GLU A 90 -11.57 21.46 20.56
CA GLU A 90 -10.48 20.54 20.23
C GLU A 90 -10.18 20.43 18.73
N GLY A 91 -11.02 21.01 17.86
CA GLY A 91 -10.85 20.93 16.41
C GLY A 91 -11.05 19.50 15.88
N MET A 92 -12.03 18.79 16.45
CA MET A 92 -12.31 17.38 16.18
C MET A 92 -13.75 17.19 15.71
N LEU A 93 -13.96 16.20 14.86
CA LEU A 93 -15.28 15.70 14.47
C LEU A 93 -15.49 14.34 15.13
N ASN A 94 -16.42 14.28 16.08
CA ASN A 94 -16.86 13.05 16.72
C ASN A 94 -17.87 12.35 15.79
N VAL A 95 -17.63 11.07 15.51
CA VAL A 95 -18.50 10.26 14.64
C VAL A 95 -18.98 9.04 15.41
N ALA A 96 -20.30 8.85 15.45
CA ALA A 96 -20.93 7.68 16.04
C ALA A 96 -21.71 6.89 14.98
N LEU A 97 -21.38 5.61 14.84
CA LEU A 97 -22.10 4.66 13.99
C LEU A 97 -23.00 3.78 14.86
N ASN A 98 -24.31 3.98 14.76
CA ASN A 98 -25.34 3.29 15.52
C ASN A 98 -25.72 1.97 14.84
N LEU A 99 -25.14 0.85 15.29
CA LEU A 99 -25.52 -0.48 14.82
C LEU A 99 -26.59 -1.11 15.74
N PRO A 100 -27.43 -2.03 15.24
CA PRO A 100 -28.43 -2.76 16.05
C PRO A 100 -27.85 -3.53 17.24
N HIS A 101 -26.53 -3.73 17.28
CA HIS A 101 -25.82 -4.50 18.30
C HIS A 101 -24.89 -3.64 19.18
N GLY A 102 -24.99 -2.31 19.07
CA GLY A 102 -24.22 -1.33 19.83
C GLY A 102 -23.61 -0.26 18.91
N SER A 103 -23.38 0.94 19.46
CA SER A 103 -22.74 2.02 18.71
C SER A 103 -21.21 1.86 18.69
N LEU A 104 -20.59 2.29 17.59
CA LEU A 104 -19.15 2.46 17.43
C LEU A 104 -18.87 3.96 17.42
N THR A 105 -17.92 4.42 18.21
CA THR A 105 -17.54 5.84 18.25
C THR A 105 -16.07 6.01 17.87
N SER A 106 -15.76 7.09 17.16
CA SER A 106 -14.41 7.48 16.78
C SER A 106 -14.36 8.98 16.58
N THR A 107 -13.15 9.54 16.57
CA THR A 107 -12.92 10.96 16.33
C THR A 107 -12.05 11.15 15.09
N ILE A 108 -12.27 12.26 14.38
CA ILE A 108 -11.49 12.67 13.20
C ILE A 108 -10.94 14.07 13.50
N GLY A 109 -9.61 14.19 13.53
CA GLY A 109 -8.97 15.50 13.65
C GLY A 109 -8.83 16.18 12.30
N ILE A 110 -8.75 17.52 12.32
CA ILE A 110 -8.45 18.30 11.12
C ILE A 110 -7.15 17.81 10.48
N ASN A 111 -7.20 17.54 9.18
CA ASN A 111 -6.09 16.97 8.42
C ASN A 111 -6.12 17.40 6.95
N ASP A 112 -4.94 17.39 6.32
CA ASP A 112 -4.74 17.73 4.90
C ASP A 112 -4.75 16.46 4.01
N LEU A 113 -5.52 15.42 4.38
CA LEU A 113 -5.58 14.21 3.56
C LEU A 113 -6.32 14.47 2.24
N PRO A 114 -5.90 13.82 1.15
CA PRO A 114 -6.59 13.95 -0.12
C PRO A 114 -7.93 13.19 -0.11
N TRP A 115 -8.90 13.71 -0.85
CA TRP A 115 -10.22 13.09 -1.00
C TRP A 115 -10.19 11.79 -1.83
N ASP A 116 -9.27 11.71 -2.80
CA ASP A 116 -9.06 10.51 -3.62
C ASP A 116 -8.21 9.47 -2.88
N GLU A 117 -8.79 8.30 -2.60
CA GLU A 117 -8.08 7.18 -1.95
C GLU A 117 -6.83 6.74 -2.71
N LYS A 118 -6.79 6.95 -4.04
CA LYS A 118 -5.62 6.64 -4.87
C LYS A 118 -4.42 7.52 -4.54
N GLU A 119 -4.64 8.73 -4.05
CA GLU A 119 -3.57 9.62 -3.58
C GLU A 119 -3.05 9.19 -2.21
N LEU A 120 -3.92 8.62 -1.36
CA LEU A 120 -3.57 8.00 -0.08
C LEU A 120 -2.78 6.69 -0.27
N GLU A 121 -3.13 5.87 -1.27
CA GLU A 121 -2.39 4.64 -1.63
C GLU A 121 -1.07 4.92 -2.36
N ALA A 122 -0.90 6.11 -2.94
CA ALA A 122 0.28 6.47 -3.73
C ALA A 122 1.55 6.77 -2.89
N GLU A 123 1.47 6.87 -1.56
CA GLU A 123 2.60 7.27 -0.72
C GLU A 123 3.15 6.21 0.25
N LEU A 124 2.98 4.92 -0.01
CA LEU A 124 4.11 4.01 0.28
C LEU A 124 5.18 4.33 -0.78
N LYS A 125 5.95 5.41 -0.57
CA LYS A 125 7.17 5.70 -1.34
C LYS A 125 8.04 4.46 -1.26
N VAL A 126 7.88 3.58 -2.24
CA VAL A 126 8.62 2.34 -2.35
C VAL A 126 10.07 2.74 -2.38
N LYS A 127 10.76 2.53 -1.26
CA LYS A 127 12.13 2.98 -1.09
C LYS A 127 12.95 2.33 -2.19
N SER A 128 13.57 3.17 -3.00
CA SER A 128 14.42 2.70 -4.09
C SER A 128 15.85 2.63 -3.58
N VAL A 129 16.51 1.52 -3.86
CA VAL A 129 17.92 1.30 -3.57
C VAL A 129 18.73 1.32 -4.88
N PRO A 130 20.02 1.72 -4.83
CA PRO A 130 20.88 1.73 -6.01
C PRO A 130 20.94 0.37 -6.71
N PHE A 131 20.88 0.41 -8.02
CA PHE A 131 20.97 -0.73 -8.92
C PHE A 131 21.89 -0.39 -10.09
N PRO A 132 23.23 -0.50 -9.90
CA PRO A 132 24.20 -0.26 -10.96
C PRO A 132 24.11 -1.36 -12.02
N VAL A 133 24.04 -0.96 -13.29
CA VAL A 133 24.04 -1.87 -14.44
C VAL A 133 25.09 -1.43 -15.44
N ALA A 134 25.87 -2.38 -15.97
CA ALA A 134 26.88 -2.13 -16.99
C ALA A 134 26.73 -3.11 -18.15
N MET A 135 27.24 -2.74 -19.32
CA MET A 135 27.26 -3.64 -20.48
C MET A 135 28.37 -4.70 -20.28
N PRO A 136 28.20 -5.93 -20.79
CA PRO A 136 29.23 -6.97 -20.66
C PRO A 136 30.59 -6.58 -21.28
N GLY A 137 30.57 -5.77 -22.34
CA GLY A 137 31.76 -5.30 -23.07
C GLY A 137 32.45 -4.08 -22.47
N ASP A 138 31.76 -3.32 -21.60
CA ASP A 138 32.31 -2.14 -20.93
C ASP A 138 31.74 -2.07 -19.51
N LYS A 139 32.53 -2.57 -18.55
CA LYS A 139 32.15 -2.70 -17.14
C LYS A 139 32.46 -1.45 -16.32
N GLU A 140 33.19 -0.51 -16.89
CA GLU A 140 33.57 0.73 -16.21
C GLU A 140 32.51 1.83 -16.42
N LEU A 141 31.66 1.67 -17.44
CA LEU A 141 30.57 2.58 -17.76
C LEU A 141 29.22 2.05 -17.22
N VAL A 142 28.68 2.71 -16.20
CA VAL A 142 27.56 2.22 -15.38
C VAL A 142 26.35 3.14 -15.45
N TRP A 143 25.17 2.55 -15.72
CA TRP A 143 23.89 3.20 -15.47
C TRP A 143 23.50 3.01 -14.00
N MET A 144 23.39 4.12 -13.28
CA MET A 144 22.87 4.16 -11.91
C MET A 144 21.34 4.16 -11.94
N LEU A 145 20.75 2.96 -11.95
CA LEU A 145 19.31 2.78 -11.83
C LEU A 145 18.90 2.65 -10.36
N GLY A 146 17.61 2.73 -10.12
CA GLY A 146 16.98 2.38 -8.85
C GLY A 146 16.16 1.12 -9.02
N ARG A 147 16.12 0.29 -7.98
CA ARG A 147 15.18 -0.83 -7.85
C ARG A 147 14.45 -0.73 -6.53
N LYS A 148 13.28 -1.35 -6.42
CA LYS A 148 12.55 -1.49 -5.16
C LYS A 148 13.42 -2.21 -4.11
N GLU A 149 13.44 -1.69 -2.88
CA GLU A 149 14.23 -2.24 -1.76
C GLU A 149 13.91 -3.72 -1.48
N THR A 150 12.65 -4.14 -1.69
CA THR A 150 12.21 -5.53 -1.48
C THR A 150 12.64 -6.50 -2.59
N MET A 151 13.17 -6.00 -3.72
CA MET A 151 13.70 -6.86 -4.78
C MET A 151 15.15 -7.24 -4.47
N THR A 152 15.62 -8.35 -4.98
CA THR A 152 17.05 -8.67 -5.06
C THR A 152 17.66 -8.05 -6.33
N PRO A 153 19.01 -7.93 -6.43
CA PRO A 153 19.64 -7.49 -7.67
C PRO A 153 19.32 -8.39 -8.88
N GLN A 154 19.14 -9.69 -8.66
CA GLN A 154 18.80 -10.66 -9.72
C GLN A 154 17.37 -10.49 -10.21
N GLU A 155 16.41 -10.26 -9.31
CA GLU A 155 15.04 -9.91 -9.69
C GLU A 155 14.97 -8.57 -10.41
N GLY A 156 15.74 -7.58 -9.96
CA GLY A 156 15.89 -6.29 -10.64
C GLY A 156 16.42 -6.46 -12.07
N MET A 157 17.39 -7.35 -12.28
CA MET A 157 17.92 -7.66 -13.61
C MET A 157 16.88 -8.34 -14.50
N ARG A 158 16.14 -9.33 -13.97
CA ARG A 158 15.06 -10.00 -14.71
C ARG A 158 13.96 -9.01 -15.12
N ALA A 159 13.54 -8.15 -14.19
CA ALA A 159 12.57 -7.09 -14.47
C ALA A 159 13.07 -6.14 -15.56
N LEU A 160 14.34 -5.71 -15.47
CA LEU A 160 14.93 -4.79 -16.46
C LEU A 160 14.97 -5.39 -17.87
N LEU A 161 15.35 -6.67 -17.98
CA LEU A 161 15.35 -7.40 -19.26
C LEU A 161 13.94 -7.59 -19.82
N LYS A 162 12.97 -7.88 -18.96
CA LYS A 162 11.55 -7.97 -19.34
C LYS A 162 11.05 -6.64 -19.90
N VAL A 163 11.21 -5.55 -19.16
CA VAL A 163 10.84 -4.17 -19.58
C VAL A 163 11.50 -3.81 -20.91
N GLN A 164 12.77 -4.18 -21.10
CA GLN A 164 13.49 -3.95 -22.35
C GLN A 164 12.85 -4.70 -23.52
N SER A 165 12.51 -5.98 -23.35
CA SER A 165 11.83 -6.78 -24.38
C SER A 165 10.46 -6.17 -24.71
N ASP A 166 9.64 -5.94 -23.67
CA ASP A 166 8.28 -5.42 -23.80
C ASP A 166 8.27 -4.05 -24.49
N PHE A 167 9.23 -3.18 -24.18
CA PHE A 167 9.36 -1.88 -24.84
C PHE A 167 9.59 -2.03 -26.33
N TRP A 168 10.50 -2.91 -26.76
CA TRP A 168 10.80 -3.10 -28.19
C TRP A 168 9.67 -3.79 -28.95
N GLU A 169 8.83 -4.54 -28.27
CA GLU A 169 7.61 -5.14 -28.82
C GLU A 169 6.43 -4.16 -28.84
N SER A 170 6.44 -3.14 -27.99
CA SER A 170 5.41 -2.12 -27.92
C SER A 170 5.31 -1.27 -29.20
N ARG A 171 4.15 -0.66 -29.42
CA ARG A 171 3.93 0.30 -30.52
C ARG A 171 4.96 1.44 -30.50
N SER A 172 5.36 1.91 -29.32
CA SER A 172 6.36 2.98 -29.16
C SER A 172 7.75 2.52 -29.58
N GLY A 173 8.19 1.35 -29.11
CA GLY A 173 9.48 0.78 -29.50
C GLY A 173 9.55 0.49 -31.00
N GLN A 174 8.50 -0.09 -31.58
CA GLN A 174 8.41 -0.34 -33.02
C GLN A 174 8.49 0.95 -33.85
N LEU A 175 7.90 2.04 -33.37
CA LEU A 175 8.04 3.35 -34.01
C LEU A 175 9.49 3.86 -33.95
N GLN A 176 10.20 3.66 -32.85
CA GLN A 176 11.60 4.06 -32.71
C GLN A 176 12.51 3.24 -33.64
N LEU A 177 12.28 1.94 -33.78
CA LEU A 177 13.03 1.09 -34.71
C LEU A 177 12.84 1.55 -36.16
N ARG A 178 11.62 1.94 -36.56
CA ARG A 178 11.37 2.53 -37.89
C ARG A 178 12.09 3.86 -38.10
N LYS A 179 12.40 4.59 -37.04
CA LYS A 179 13.18 5.83 -37.05
C LYS A 179 14.70 5.60 -37.02
N GLY A 180 15.15 4.34 -37.08
CA GLY A 180 16.57 3.98 -37.11
C GLY A 180 17.18 3.68 -35.75
N ALA A 181 16.39 3.55 -34.68
CA ALA A 181 16.91 3.09 -33.39
C ALA A 181 17.37 1.62 -33.48
N GLU A 182 18.40 1.27 -32.73
CA GLU A 182 18.87 -0.11 -32.61
C GLU A 182 18.20 -0.81 -31.42
N ARG A 183 18.03 -2.14 -31.51
CA ARG A 183 17.59 -2.97 -30.38
C ARG A 183 18.73 -3.19 -29.38
N SER A 184 19.21 -2.10 -28.78
CA SER A 184 20.30 -2.11 -27.80
C SER A 184 19.84 -1.58 -26.44
N PHE A 185 20.59 -1.90 -25.38
CA PHE A 185 20.29 -1.41 -24.03
C PHE A 185 20.44 0.11 -23.88
N PRO A 186 21.49 0.76 -24.44
CA PRO A 186 21.58 2.23 -24.41
C PRO A 186 20.40 2.90 -25.12
N GLU A 187 20.03 2.42 -26.31
CA GLU A 187 18.91 2.97 -27.08
C GLU A 187 17.57 2.83 -26.34
N PHE A 188 17.38 1.70 -25.65
CA PHE A 188 16.26 1.45 -24.77
C PHE A 188 16.23 2.44 -23.61
N LEU A 189 17.33 2.56 -22.85
CA LEU A 189 17.38 3.44 -21.68
C LEU A 189 17.19 4.92 -22.02
N GLN A 190 17.53 5.36 -23.22
CA GLN A 190 17.25 6.74 -23.68
C GLN A 190 15.76 7.01 -23.91
N ARG A 191 15.00 5.98 -24.30
CA ARG A 191 13.65 6.12 -24.88
C ARG A 191 12.53 5.53 -24.04
N VAL A 192 12.85 4.61 -23.14
CA VAL A 192 11.84 3.98 -22.29
C VAL A 192 11.11 5.04 -21.44
N PRO A 193 9.76 5.02 -21.42
CA PRO A 193 8.99 5.87 -20.51
C PRO A 193 9.26 5.50 -19.05
N ALA A 194 9.38 6.51 -18.18
CA ALA A 194 9.63 6.27 -16.76
C ALA A 194 8.55 5.39 -16.10
N LYS A 195 7.29 5.54 -16.53
CA LYS A 195 6.16 4.74 -16.03
C LYS A 195 6.35 3.23 -16.24
N LEU A 196 6.88 2.83 -17.40
CA LEU A 196 7.08 1.41 -17.75
C LEU A 196 8.17 0.76 -16.90
N LEU A 197 9.14 1.55 -16.40
CA LEU A 197 10.11 1.10 -15.40
C LEU A 197 9.47 1.02 -14.01
N SER A 198 8.70 2.04 -13.61
CA SER A 198 8.08 2.10 -12.28
C SER A 198 7.08 0.97 -12.03
N GLU A 199 6.34 0.55 -13.06
CA GLU A 199 5.40 -0.59 -13.00
C GLU A 199 6.10 -1.89 -12.62
N GLU A 200 7.37 -2.06 -12.98
CA GLU A 200 8.19 -3.23 -12.65
C GLU A 200 9.14 -2.98 -11.45
N GLY A 201 8.90 -1.91 -10.69
CA GLY A 201 9.68 -1.58 -9.49
C GLY A 201 11.07 -1.03 -9.78
N LEU A 202 11.31 -0.50 -10.98
CA LEU A 202 12.57 0.09 -11.42
C LEU A 202 12.45 1.61 -11.57
N ARG A 203 13.57 2.31 -11.46
CA ARG A 203 13.65 3.76 -11.64
C ARG A 203 14.89 4.13 -12.45
N ARG A 204 14.73 5.03 -13.42
CA ARG A 204 15.86 5.66 -14.12
C ARG A 204 16.18 6.99 -13.44
N HIS A 205 17.37 7.11 -12.86
CA HIS A 205 17.86 8.38 -12.33
C HIS A 205 18.52 9.21 -13.44
N TYR A 206 19.39 8.59 -14.23
CA TYR A 206 20.08 9.20 -15.36
C TYR A 206 19.88 8.38 -16.63
N LYS A 207 19.89 9.02 -17.79
CA LYS A 207 19.77 8.36 -19.11
C LYS A 207 21.10 7.84 -19.62
N ASP A 208 22.15 8.59 -19.35
CA ASP A 208 23.52 8.28 -19.74
C ASP A 208 24.22 7.51 -18.63
N PRO A 209 25.15 6.62 -18.98
CA PRO A 209 25.98 5.98 -17.99
C PRO A 209 27.14 6.89 -17.57
N GLU A 210 27.66 6.64 -16.37
CA GLU A 210 28.82 7.34 -15.83
C GLU A 210 29.96 6.36 -15.58
N ALA A 211 31.20 6.85 -15.68
CA ALA A 211 32.37 6.06 -15.34
C ALA A 211 32.41 5.80 -13.83
N ILE A 212 32.75 4.57 -13.42
CA ILE A 212 32.99 4.25 -12.01
C ILE A 212 34.13 5.11 -11.48
N THR A 213 33.83 5.96 -10.50
CA THR A 213 34.86 6.74 -9.81
C THR A 213 35.57 5.85 -8.80
N VAL A 214 36.83 5.53 -9.08
CA VAL A 214 37.68 4.77 -8.15
C VAL A 214 38.24 5.72 -7.10
N LEU A 215 37.85 5.49 -5.84
CA LEU A 215 38.45 6.19 -4.71
C LEU A 215 39.95 5.85 -4.67
N ARG A 216 40.81 6.86 -4.84
CA ARG A 216 42.25 6.69 -4.63
C ARG A 216 42.47 6.57 -3.12
N LYS A 217 43.20 5.53 -2.70
CA LYS A 217 43.66 5.35 -1.33
C LYS A 217 44.30 6.67 -0.85
N GLU A 218 44.01 7.08 0.38
CA GLU A 218 44.52 8.33 0.92
C GLU A 218 46.04 8.45 0.76
N LEU A 219 46.47 9.67 0.50
CA LEU A 219 47.87 10.15 0.52
C LEU A 219 48.56 9.73 1.86
N PRO A 220 49.89 9.62 1.86
CA PRO A 220 50.69 8.86 2.84
C PRO A 220 50.37 9.06 4.32
#